data_AF-A0AAP2KTE8-F1
#
_entry.id   AF-A0AAP2KTE8-F1
#
_cell.length_a   1.000
_cell.length_b   1.000
_cell.length_c   1.000
_cell.angle_alpha   90.00
_cell.angle_beta   90.00
_cell.angle_gamma   90.00
#
_symmetry.space_group_name_H-M   'P 1'
#
loop_
_entity.id
_entity.type
_entity.pdbx_description
1 polymer ?
#
loop_
_entity_poly.entity_id
_entity_poly.type
_entity_poly.pdbx_seq_one_letter_code
_entity_poly.pdbx_strand_id
1 'polypeptide(L)'
;MTRYPDETLAYYADRFVLLGLARHDITLEQYLASPERTEGLARYRALRMHRHGITWGQYLADPQYCEARALDPEPPSPEQHGAILRLWAHQDTGLAVAPQPVPAPVESPWTESWQDVLERCRAEVDHLPQRNGAIVEPLHHHRFNRRNNCHFSKRGA
;
A
#
# COMPACT_ATOMS: atom_id res chain seq x y z
N MET A 1 -16.88 34.24 -5.76
CA MET A 1 -16.70 32.88 -6.32
C MET A 1 -15.58 32.98 -7.36
N THR A 2 -14.38 32.53 -7.00
CA THR A 2 -13.22 32.58 -7.89
C THR A 2 -13.46 31.63 -9.05
N ARG A 3 -13.35 32.10 -10.29
CA ARG A 3 -13.45 31.26 -11.48
C ARG A 3 -12.04 30.90 -11.93
N TYR A 4 -11.76 29.62 -12.06
CA TYR A 4 -10.49 29.11 -12.56
C TYR A 4 -10.60 28.85 -14.07
N PRO A 5 -9.55 29.10 -14.86
CA PRO A 5 -9.47 28.61 -16.23
C PRO A 5 -9.54 27.08 -16.25
N ASP A 6 -10.14 26.50 -17.30
CA ASP A 6 -10.29 25.04 -17.43
C ASP A 6 -8.94 24.30 -17.37
N GLU A 7 -7.90 24.86 -17.99
CA GLU A 7 -6.54 24.30 -17.95
C GLU A 7 -5.96 24.27 -16.52
N THR A 8 -6.18 25.34 -15.76
CA THR A 8 -5.74 25.44 -14.36
C THR A 8 -6.49 24.45 -13.48
N LEU A 9 -7.80 24.30 -13.71
CA LEU A 9 -8.62 23.33 -12.98
C LEU A 9 -8.18 21.90 -13.28
N ALA A 10 -7.89 21.57 -14.55
CA ALA A 10 -7.40 20.26 -14.96
C ALA A 10 -6.06 19.93 -14.27
N TYR A 11 -5.10 20.87 -14.31
CA TYR A 11 -3.81 20.71 -13.63
C TYR A 11 -3.97 20.40 -12.12
N TYR A 12 -4.80 21.16 -11.43
CA TYR A 12 -5.03 20.95 -9.99
C TYR A 12 -5.85 19.69 -9.70
N ALA A 13 -6.77 19.29 -10.58
CA ALA A 13 -7.51 18.04 -10.45
C ALA A 13 -6.58 16.83 -10.55
N ASP A 14 -5.67 16.82 -11.52
CA ASP A 14 -4.66 15.77 -11.66
C ASP A 14 -3.77 15.70 -10.43
N ARG A 15 -3.31 16.87 -9.95
CA ARG A 15 -2.46 16.95 -8.75
C ARG A 15 -3.19 16.50 -7.48
N PHE A 16 -4.47 16.81 -7.35
CA PHE A 16 -5.33 16.33 -6.26
C PHE A 16 -5.42 14.80 -6.23
N VAL A 17 -5.58 14.18 -7.41
CA VAL A 17 -5.60 12.71 -7.55
C VAL A 17 -4.24 12.11 -7.23
N LEU A 18 -3.16 12.68 -7.76
CA LEU A 18 -1.79 12.21 -7.52
C LEU A 18 -1.41 12.21 -6.04
N LEU A 19 -1.83 13.26 -5.31
CA LEU A 19 -1.59 13.38 -3.88
C LEU A 19 -2.57 12.55 -3.02
N GLY A 20 -3.56 11.90 -3.63
CA GLY A 20 -4.52 11.04 -2.93
C GLY A 20 -5.34 11.77 -1.87
N LEU A 21 -5.55 13.08 -2.02
CA LEU A 21 -6.11 13.95 -0.98
C LEU A 21 -7.51 13.55 -0.52
N ALA A 22 -8.29 12.91 -1.40
CA ALA A 22 -9.60 12.36 -1.06
C ALA A 22 -9.55 11.33 0.08
N ARG A 23 -8.45 10.56 0.21
CA ARG A 23 -8.26 9.58 1.31
C ARG A 23 -8.01 10.24 2.66
N HIS A 24 -7.80 11.56 2.65
CA HIS A 24 -7.51 12.37 3.82
C HIS A 24 -8.67 13.32 4.15
N ASP A 25 -9.86 13.05 3.61
CA ASP A 25 -11.10 13.82 3.79
C ASP A 25 -10.99 15.27 3.30
N ILE A 26 -10.10 15.53 2.34
CA ILE A 26 -9.92 16.85 1.72
C ILE A 26 -10.66 16.86 0.39
N THR A 27 -11.54 17.85 0.19
CA THR A 27 -12.26 18.02 -1.08
C THR A 27 -11.44 18.82 -2.09
N LEU A 28 -11.75 18.68 -3.38
CA LEU A 28 -11.09 19.48 -4.43
C LEU A 28 -11.29 20.99 -4.19
N GLU A 29 -12.46 21.40 -3.72
CA GLU A 29 -12.74 22.80 -3.39
C GLU A 29 -11.85 23.31 -2.25
N GLN A 30 -11.68 22.52 -1.19
CA GLN A 30 -10.78 22.85 -0.08
C GLN A 30 -9.31 22.92 -0.53
N TYR A 31 -8.90 22.01 -1.42
CA TYR A 31 -7.58 22.04 -2.03
C TYR A 31 -7.36 23.31 -2.85
N LEU A 32 -8.30 23.67 -3.72
CA LEU A 32 -8.22 24.87 -4.56
C LEU A 32 -8.22 26.17 -3.75
N ALA A 33 -8.82 26.18 -2.56
CA ALA A 33 -8.78 27.33 -1.66
C ALA A 33 -7.37 27.62 -1.11
N SER A 34 -6.52 26.61 -0.95
CA SER A 34 -5.15 26.74 -0.45
C SER A 34 -4.28 25.55 -0.89
N PRO A 35 -3.85 25.50 -2.17
CA PRO A 35 -3.18 24.34 -2.72
C PRO A 35 -1.84 24.11 -2.01
N GLU A 36 -0.98 25.12 -1.92
CA GLU A 36 0.34 25.00 -1.28
C GLU A 36 0.30 24.43 0.14
N ARG A 37 -0.63 24.94 0.96
CA ARG A 37 -0.82 24.47 2.34
C ARG A 37 -1.25 23.01 2.39
N THR A 38 -2.15 22.63 1.49
CA THR A 38 -2.70 21.27 1.41
C THR A 38 -1.65 20.28 0.90
N GLU A 39 -0.87 20.67 -0.10
CA GLU A 39 0.25 19.86 -0.59
C GLU A 39 1.34 19.68 0.47
N GLY A 40 1.68 20.76 1.19
CA GLY A 40 2.62 20.67 2.31
C GLY A 40 2.14 19.70 3.38
N LEU A 41 0.84 19.74 3.72
CA LEU A 41 0.26 18.81 4.70
C LEU A 41 0.29 17.36 4.20
N ALA A 42 0.01 17.15 2.91
CA ALA A 42 0.10 15.84 2.28
C ALA A 42 1.54 15.30 2.33
N ARG A 43 2.55 16.12 1.98
CA ARG A 43 3.96 15.74 2.10
C ARG A 43 4.36 15.43 3.54
N TYR A 44 3.97 16.28 4.50
CA TYR A 44 4.23 16.06 5.93
C TYR A 44 3.68 14.71 6.44
N ARG A 45 2.46 14.35 6.01
CA ARG A 45 1.84 13.06 6.35
C ARG A 45 2.50 11.89 5.64
N ALA A 46 2.78 12.03 4.35
CA ALA A 46 3.41 10.97 3.54
C ALA A 46 4.80 10.60 4.08
N LEU A 47 5.59 11.60 4.45
CA LEU A 47 6.92 11.43 5.06
C LEU A 47 6.86 11.15 6.57
N ARG A 48 5.66 10.99 7.13
CA ARG A 48 5.43 10.66 8.55
C ARG A 48 6.26 11.51 9.51
N MET A 49 6.37 12.81 9.25
CA MET A 49 7.25 13.73 9.97
C MET A 49 7.08 13.71 11.50
N HIS A 50 5.85 13.45 11.98
CA HIS A 50 5.57 13.26 13.40
C HIS A 50 6.37 12.12 14.06
N ARG A 51 6.68 11.05 13.32
CA ARG A 51 7.49 9.91 13.78
C ARG A 51 8.94 10.31 14.01
N HIS A 52 9.44 11.24 13.21
CA HIS A 52 10.74 11.86 13.42
C HIS A 52 10.70 12.92 14.55
N GLY A 53 9.52 13.24 15.11
CA GLY A 53 9.36 14.30 16.11
C GLY A 53 9.34 15.71 15.51
N ILE A 54 9.13 15.87 14.20
CA ILE A 54 8.90 17.18 13.57
C ILE A 54 7.41 17.53 13.69
N THR A 55 7.13 18.68 14.29
CA THR A 55 5.79 19.26 14.33
C THR A 55 5.44 19.94 13.00
N TRP A 56 4.15 20.09 12.73
CA TRP A 56 3.67 20.80 11.54
C TRP A 56 4.20 22.25 11.47
N GLY A 57 4.27 22.95 12.60
CA GLY A 57 4.82 24.31 12.65
C GLY A 57 6.31 24.38 12.29
N GLN A 58 7.11 23.41 12.76
CA GLN A 58 8.52 23.30 12.37
C GLN A 58 8.69 22.97 10.89
N TYR A 59 7.86 22.06 10.37
CA TYR A 59 7.86 21.73 8.94
C TYR A 59 7.51 22.95 8.09
N LEU A 60 6.55 23.79 8.50
CA LEU A 60 6.23 25.02 7.79
C LEU A 60 7.34 26.08 7.85
N ALA A 61 8.14 26.10 8.92
CA ALA A 61 9.25 27.03 9.05
C ALA A 61 10.41 26.70 8.11
N ASP A 62 10.71 25.41 7.93
CA ASP A 62 11.71 24.93 6.97
C ASP A 62 11.34 23.53 6.43
N PRO A 63 10.58 23.47 5.32
CA PRO A 63 10.17 22.20 4.74
C PRO A 63 11.37 21.40 4.20
N GLN A 64 12.35 22.07 3.58
CA GLN A 64 13.47 21.39 2.91
C GLN A 64 14.36 20.67 3.93
N TYR A 65 14.69 21.34 5.02
CA TYR A 65 15.45 20.73 6.11
C TYR A 65 14.72 19.53 6.71
N CYS A 66 13.40 19.68 6.96
CA CYS A 66 12.60 18.60 7.52
C CYS A 66 12.49 17.40 6.57
N GLU A 67 12.30 17.65 5.27
CA GLU A 67 12.25 16.61 4.23
C GLU A 67 13.57 15.86 4.09
N ALA A 68 14.70 16.56 4.13
CA ALA A 68 16.01 15.92 4.13
C ALA A 68 16.18 14.97 5.32
N ARG A 69 15.70 15.38 6.50
CA ARG A 69 15.77 14.55 7.72
C ARG A 69 14.84 13.34 7.71
N ALA A 70 13.83 13.30 6.83
CA ALA A 70 12.99 12.12 6.66
C ALA A 70 13.67 11.02 5.80
N LEU A 71 14.81 11.32 5.18
CA LEU A 71 15.65 10.30 4.53
C LEU A 71 16.43 9.46 5.56
N ASP A 72 16.61 9.98 6.78
CA ASP A 72 17.18 9.20 7.87
C ASP A 72 16.23 8.05 8.26
N PRO A 73 16.77 6.88 8.66
CA PRO A 73 15.94 5.76 9.05
C PRO A 73 14.96 6.16 10.15
N GLU A 74 13.69 5.82 9.95
CA GLU A 74 12.62 6.13 10.89
C GLU A 74 12.98 5.57 12.28
N PRO A 75 12.90 6.38 13.36
CA PRO A 75 13.20 5.88 14.69
C PRO A 75 12.25 4.72 15.03
N PRO A 76 12.74 3.66 15.70
CA PRO A 76 11.91 2.53 16.05
C PRO A 76 10.76 2.98 16.96
N SER A 77 9.56 2.47 16.69
CA SER A 77 8.45 2.60 17.63
C SER A 77 8.81 2.05 19.02
N PRO A 78 8.11 2.46 20.10
CA PRO A 78 8.38 1.92 21.44
C PRO A 78 8.34 0.38 21.51
N GLU A 79 7.42 -0.24 20.76
CA GLU A 79 7.32 -1.70 20.65
C GLU A 79 8.52 -2.32 19.94
N GLN A 80 8.94 -1.73 18.81
CA GLN A 80 10.15 -2.14 18.09
C GLN A 80 11.40 -1.95 18.95
N HIS A 81 11.48 -0.84 19.69
CA HIS A 81 12.58 -0.56 20.60
C HIS A 81 12.64 -1.60 21.71
N GLY A 82 11.51 -1.96 22.31
CA GLY A 82 11.44 -3.05 23.29
C GLY A 82 11.84 -4.41 22.69
N ALA A 83 11.46 -4.69 21.45
CA ALA A 83 11.90 -5.90 20.74
C ALA A 83 13.42 -5.90 20.49
N ILE A 84 13.99 -4.77 20.05
CA ILE A 84 15.44 -4.59 19.87
C ILE A 84 16.18 -4.85 21.18
N LEU A 85 15.73 -4.25 22.29
CA LEU A 85 16.35 -4.46 23.60
C LEU A 85 16.26 -5.91 24.07
N ARG A 86 15.13 -6.60 23.82
CA ARG A 86 14.99 -8.04 24.14
C ARG A 86 15.95 -8.90 23.32
N LEU A 87 16.04 -8.65 22.01
CA LEU A 87 16.96 -9.37 21.12
C LEU A 87 18.41 -9.13 21.54
N TRP A 88 18.76 -7.88 21.83
CA TRP A 88 20.09 -7.52 22.30
C TRP A 88 20.43 -8.18 23.64
N ALA A 89 19.52 -8.14 24.62
CA ALA A 89 19.71 -8.82 25.91
C ALA A 89 19.92 -10.32 25.75
N HIS A 90 19.19 -10.96 24.83
CA HIS A 90 19.34 -12.39 24.54
C HIS A 90 20.68 -12.72 23.86
N GLN A 91 21.22 -11.82 23.05
CA GLN A 91 22.51 -11.99 22.37
C GLN A 91 23.70 -11.76 23.31
N ASP A 92 23.65 -10.75 24.18
CA ASP A 92 24.81 -10.27 24.93
C ASP A 92 25.04 -11.03 26.25
N THR A 93 24.00 -11.61 26.84
CA THR A 93 24.11 -12.25 28.17
C THR A 93 24.22 -13.76 28.14
N GLY A 94 23.94 -14.43 27.01
CA GLY A 94 23.79 -15.90 26.95
C GLY A 94 22.66 -16.46 27.85
N LEU A 95 22.02 -15.61 28.65
CA LEU A 95 20.84 -15.88 29.44
C LEU A 95 19.65 -15.74 28.51
N ALA A 96 19.31 -16.84 27.83
CA ALA A 96 17.96 -17.01 27.35
C ALA A 96 17.05 -16.78 28.56
N VAL A 97 16.31 -15.66 28.59
CA VAL A 97 15.17 -15.52 29.48
C VAL A 97 14.30 -16.73 29.14
N ALA A 98 14.29 -17.73 30.02
CA ALA A 98 13.55 -18.95 29.78
C ALA A 98 12.12 -18.49 29.42
N PRO A 99 11.60 -18.88 28.25
CA PRO A 99 10.25 -18.51 27.90
C PRO A 99 9.37 -18.93 29.07
N GLN A 100 8.57 -17.99 29.59
CA GLN A 100 7.43 -18.32 30.45
C GLN A 100 6.78 -19.58 29.86
N PRO A 101 6.48 -20.63 30.64
CA PRO A 101 5.88 -21.84 30.11
C PRO A 101 4.60 -21.43 29.40
N VAL A 102 4.68 -21.38 28.06
CA VAL A 102 3.53 -21.19 27.21
C VAL A 102 2.64 -22.37 27.56
N PRO A 103 1.36 -22.17 27.95
CA PRO A 103 0.47 -23.28 28.21
C PRO A 103 0.57 -24.22 27.00
N ALA A 104 0.71 -25.52 27.29
CA ALA A 104 0.93 -26.54 26.27
C ALA A 104 0.03 -26.24 25.07
N PRO A 105 0.58 -26.21 23.84
CA PRO A 105 -0.20 -25.85 22.66
C PRO A 105 -1.42 -26.76 22.65
N VAL A 106 -2.60 -26.15 22.79
CA VAL A 106 -3.85 -26.82 22.50
C VAL A 106 -3.69 -27.31 21.06
N GLU A 107 -3.70 -28.62 20.87
CA GLU A 107 -3.66 -29.22 19.53
C GLU A 107 -4.80 -28.61 18.73
N SER A 108 -4.44 -27.64 17.89
CA SER A 108 -5.36 -27.07 16.94
C SER A 108 -5.66 -28.18 15.94
N PRO A 109 -6.93 -28.42 15.55
CA PRO A 109 -7.28 -29.36 14.49
C PRO A 109 -6.62 -29.02 13.13
N TRP A 110 -5.96 -27.86 13.06
CA TRP A 110 -5.26 -27.30 11.92
C TRP A 110 -3.73 -27.45 12.06
N THR A 111 -3.24 -28.54 12.67
CA THR A 111 -1.82 -28.93 12.73
C THR A 111 -1.29 -29.44 11.39
N GLU A 112 -1.66 -28.78 10.30
CA GLU A 112 -0.96 -28.97 9.03
C GLU A 112 0.32 -28.13 9.12
N SER A 113 1.49 -28.77 8.98
CA SER A 113 2.73 -28.02 9.03
C SER A 113 2.76 -27.07 7.82
N TRP A 114 3.33 -25.87 7.98
CA TRP A 114 3.49 -24.96 6.84
C TRP A 114 4.26 -25.60 5.67
N GLN A 115 5.08 -26.62 5.95
CA GLN A 115 5.78 -27.41 4.92
C GLN A 115 4.80 -28.24 4.10
N ASP A 116 3.84 -28.91 4.74
CA ASP A 116 2.79 -29.70 4.07
C ASP A 116 1.88 -28.81 3.21
N VAL A 117 1.52 -27.63 3.74
CA VAL A 117 0.73 -26.63 2.99
C VAL A 117 1.49 -26.17 1.74
N LEU A 118 2.78 -25.89 1.87
CA LEU A 118 3.62 -25.46 0.74
C LEU A 118 3.79 -26.56 -0.30
N GLU A 119 3.94 -27.80 0.13
CA GLU A 119 4.11 -28.96 -0.76
C GLU A 119 2.83 -29.24 -1.54
N ARG A 120 1.66 -29.17 -0.89
CA ARG A 120 0.35 -29.23 -1.56
C ARG A 120 0.18 -28.12 -2.59
N CYS A 121 0.44 -26.87 -2.20
CA CYS A 121 0.32 -25.73 -3.12
C CYS A 121 1.26 -25.86 -4.33
N ARG A 122 2.47 -26.41 -4.14
CA ARG A 122 3.40 -26.68 -5.25
C ARG A 122 2.85 -27.73 -6.19
N ALA A 123 2.36 -28.86 -5.66
CA ALA A 123 1.77 -29.93 -6.48
C ALA A 123 0.54 -29.46 -7.28
N GLU A 124 -0.27 -28.56 -6.70
CA GLU A 124 -1.43 -27.97 -7.37
C GLU A 124 -1.07 -27.09 -8.58
N VAL A 125 0.13 -26.49 -8.63
CA VAL A 125 0.50 -25.59 -9.73
C VAL A 125 1.53 -26.17 -10.70
N ASP A 126 2.19 -27.26 -10.32
CA ASP A 126 3.27 -27.88 -11.12
C ASP A 126 2.77 -28.42 -12.47
N HIS A 127 1.49 -28.81 -12.53
CA HIS A 127 0.87 -29.32 -13.76
C HIS A 127 0.39 -28.20 -14.72
N LEU A 128 0.45 -26.93 -14.29
CA LEU A 128 -0.02 -25.81 -15.11
C LEU A 128 1.00 -25.47 -16.22
N PRO A 129 0.53 -25.02 -17.40
CA PRO A 129 1.43 -24.62 -18.47
C PRO A 129 2.28 -23.41 -18.06
N GLN A 130 3.57 -23.47 -18.36
CA GLN A 130 4.54 -22.43 -18.01
C GLN A 130 5.18 -21.82 -19.27
N ARG A 131 5.53 -20.53 -19.20
CA ARG A 131 6.36 -19.83 -20.21
C ARG A 131 7.46 -19.08 -19.48
N ASN A 132 8.72 -19.44 -19.76
CA ASN A 132 9.91 -18.88 -19.09
C ASN A 132 9.85 -18.98 -17.55
N GLY A 133 9.30 -20.07 -17.01
CA GLY A 133 9.19 -20.28 -15.56
C GLY A 133 8.05 -19.53 -14.87
N ALA A 134 7.26 -18.75 -15.60
CA ALA A 134 6.03 -18.15 -15.09
C ALA A 134 4.81 -19.02 -15.48
N ILE A 135 3.90 -19.25 -14.54
CA ILE A 135 2.61 -19.91 -14.80
C ILE A 135 1.81 -19.05 -15.76
N VAL A 136 1.32 -19.64 -16.85
CA VAL A 136 0.45 -18.98 -17.83
C VAL A 136 -0.96 -19.49 -17.61
N GLU A 137 -1.82 -18.66 -17.06
CA GLU A 137 -3.24 -18.99 -16.94
C GLU A 137 -3.85 -19.08 -18.36
N PRO A 138 -4.46 -20.22 -18.73
CA PRO A 138 -5.09 -20.34 -20.03
C PRO A 138 -6.27 -19.36 -20.10
N LEU A 139 -6.14 -18.36 -20.97
CA LEU A 139 -7.16 -17.33 -21.17
C LEU A 139 -8.43 -17.97 -21.76
N HIS A 140 -9.41 -18.26 -20.92
CA HIS A 140 -10.71 -18.74 -21.35
C HIS A 140 -11.47 -17.61 -22.04
N HIS A 141 -11.39 -17.56 -23.37
CA HIS A 141 -12.28 -16.71 -24.15
C HIS A 141 -13.71 -17.25 -24.05
N HIS A 142 -14.55 -16.59 -23.25
CA HIS A 142 -16.00 -16.72 -23.40
C HIS A 142 -16.39 -16.18 -24.77
N ARG A 143 -16.46 -17.08 -25.77
CA ARG A 143 -17.09 -16.76 -27.04
C ARG A 143 -18.58 -16.58 -26.80
N PHE A 144 -19.03 -15.34 -26.75
CA PHE A 144 -20.46 -15.04 -26.84
C PHE A 144 -20.99 -15.62 -28.15
N ASN A 145 -22.08 -16.40 -28.06
CA ASN A 145 -22.79 -16.88 -29.23
C ASN A 145 -23.21 -15.66 -30.07
N ARG A 146 -22.64 -15.52 -31.27
CA ARG A 146 -23.11 -14.55 -32.26
C ARG A 146 -24.56 -14.91 -32.63
N ARG A 147 -25.53 -14.19 -32.05
CA ARG A 147 -26.88 -14.17 -32.60
C ARG A 147 -26.80 -13.48 -33.96
N ASN A 148 -27.07 -14.23 -35.03
CA ASN A 148 -27.21 -13.74 -36.41
C ASN A 148 -28.50 -12.90 -36.55
N ASN A 149 -28.65 -11.83 -35.77
CA ASN A 149 -29.83 -10.95 -35.83
C ASN A 149 -29.60 -9.71 -36.70
N CYS A 150 -28.60 -9.72 -37.58
CA CYS A 150 -28.40 -8.67 -38.57
C CYS A 150 -29.23 -8.97 -39.82
N HIS A 151 -30.56 -8.85 -39.73
CA HIS A 151 -31.43 -8.82 -40.90
C HIS A 151 -31.27 -7.47 -41.63
N PHE A 152 -30.19 -7.32 -42.38
CA PHE A 152 -30.12 -6.30 -43.42
C PHE A 152 -30.96 -6.80 -44.61
N SER A 153 -32.28 -6.63 -44.53
CA SER A 153 -33.11 -6.71 -45.73
C SER A 153 -32.71 -5.56 -46.65
N LYS A 154 -31.96 -5.90 -47.69
CA LYS A 154 -31.65 -5.08 -48.85
C LYS A 154 -32.98 -4.52 -49.39
N ARG A 155 -33.27 -3.23 -49.21
CA ARG A 155 -34.34 -2.57 -49.99
C ARG A 155 -33.87 -2.54 -51.44
N GLY A 156 -34.38 -3.47 -52.24
CA GLY A 156 -34.27 -3.45 -53.69
C GLY A 156 -35.19 -2.39 -54.27
N ALA A 157 -34.67 -1.80 -55.35
CA ALA A 157 -35.25 -0.87 -56.33
C ALA A 157 -36.73 -1.07 -56.67
#